data_AF-E6TN51-F1
#
_entry.id   AF-E6TN51-F1
#
_cell.length_a   1.000
_cell.length_b   1.000
_cell.length_c   1.000
_cell.angle_alpha   90.00
_cell.angle_beta   90.00
_cell.angle_gamma   90.00
#
_symmetry.space_group_name_H-M   'P 1'
#
loop_
_entity.id
_entity.type
_entity.pdbx_description
1 polymer ?
#
loop_
_entity_poly.entity_id
_entity_poly.type
_entity_poly.pdbx_seq_one_letter_code
_entity_poly.pdbx_strand_id
1 'polypeptide(L)'
;MTIAARRRTAAAVLCTAALLAGCTRLVDDPQARPQALAAPITELQVVDLLSPEVVGEDGNLFVVAEPQRCAGLAREVDPPLIEAGRPVATDGGHWTSEDGRFYIEEMVAVYLSDFDAEGALRSARATVDECLGSRLSVTTMRDRVYDFEVAPGAEGPDGSVLWSLRAVDWNCDNLFVAAYNAAVEITTCGAAPGFDVAALAADALERIRRLADTTA
;
A
#
# COMPACT_ATOMS: atom_id res chain seq x y z
N MET A 1 11.06 -12.28 -84.80
CA MET A 1 11.02 -11.32 -83.67
C MET A 1 9.56 -11.08 -83.31
N THR A 2 8.99 -11.24 -82.12
CA THR A 2 9.42 -11.79 -80.82
C THR A 2 8.14 -11.84 -79.97
N ILE A 3 7.62 -13.04 -79.65
CA ILE A 3 6.42 -13.26 -78.80
C ILE A 3 6.71 -12.97 -77.30
N ALA A 4 7.93 -12.55 -76.97
CA ALA A 4 8.43 -12.44 -75.60
C ALA A 4 7.99 -11.19 -74.81
N ALA A 5 7.36 -10.19 -75.44
CA ALA A 5 7.11 -8.90 -74.80
C ALA A 5 5.84 -8.83 -73.93
N ARG A 6 4.88 -9.76 -74.09
CA ARG A 6 3.57 -9.69 -73.40
C ARG A 6 3.49 -10.35 -72.01
N ARG A 7 4.52 -11.10 -71.60
CA ARG A 7 4.49 -11.88 -70.33
C ARG A 7 5.06 -11.13 -69.12
N ARG A 8 5.76 -10.01 -69.30
CA ARG A 8 6.47 -9.32 -68.21
C ARG A 8 5.63 -8.31 -67.41
N THR A 9 4.53 -7.82 -67.96
CA THR A 9 3.67 -6.83 -67.30
C THR A 9 2.62 -7.42 -66.36
N ALA A 10 2.23 -8.69 -66.53
CA ALA A 10 1.23 -9.33 -65.66
C ALA A 10 1.79 -9.73 -64.29
N ALA A 11 3.08 -10.08 -64.20
CA ALA A 11 3.70 -10.53 -62.95
C ALA A 11 3.95 -9.38 -61.95
N ALA A 12 4.18 -8.15 -62.45
CA ALA A 12 4.46 -6.99 -61.60
C ALA A 12 3.19 -6.42 -60.94
N VAL A 13 2.01 -6.59 -61.54
CA VAL A 13 0.74 -6.07 -60.97
C VAL A 13 0.17 -7.00 -59.89
N LEU A 14 0.39 -8.32 -60.00
CA LEU A 14 -0.08 -9.27 -58.98
C LEU A 14 0.72 -9.22 -57.66
N CYS A 15 2.02 -8.90 -57.70
CA CYS A 15 2.83 -8.83 -56.47
C CYS A 15 2.49 -7.61 -55.60
N THR A 16 2.07 -6.49 -56.20
CA THR A 16 1.72 -5.27 -55.43
C THR A 16 0.38 -5.38 -54.72
N ALA A 17 -0.57 -6.17 -55.26
CA ALA A 17 -1.87 -6.38 -54.62
C ALA A 17 -1.81 -7.30 -53.40
N ALA A 18 -0.88 -8.27 -53.39
CA ALA A 18 -0.73 -9.21 -52.28
C ALA A 18 -0.09 -8.59 -51.01
N LEU A 19 0.68 -7.51 -51.15
CA LEU A 19 1.34 -6.83 -50.03
C LEU A 19 0.43 -5.86 -49.26
N LEU A 20 -0.73 -5.49 -49.81
CA LEU A 20 -1.68 -4.58 -49.16
C LEU A 20 -2.81 -5.29 -48.40
N ALA A 21 -2.95 -6.60 -48.53
CA ALA A 21 -4.02 -7.37 -47.89
C ALA A 21 -3.68 -7.88 -46.47
N GLY A 22 -2.48 -7.58 -45.95
CA GLY A 22 -1.94 -8.21 -44.74
C GLY A 22 -2.07 -7.45 -43.42
N CYS A 23 -2.61 -6.23 -43.37
CA CYS A 23 -2.45 -5.38 -42.18
C CYS A 23 -3.73 -4.86 -41.50
N THR A 24 -4.92 -5.32 -41.88
CA THR A 24 -6.14 -5.00 -41.11
C THR A 24 -6.69 -6.28 -40.50
N ARG A 25 -6.19 -6.64 -39.31
CA ARG A 25 -7.01 -7.48 -38.42
C ARG A 25 -8.24 -6.65 -38.08
N LEU A 26 -9.36 -6.98 -38.72
CA LEU A 26 -10.67 -6.45 -38.38
C LEU A 26 -10.95 -6.97 -36.97
N VAL A 27 -10.87 -6.08 -35.97
CA VAL A 27 -11.39 -6.36 -34.64
C VAL A 27 -12.87 -6.09 -34.73
N ASP A 28 -13.65 -7.13 -34.96
CA ASP A 28 -15.10 -7.05 -34.94
C ASP A 28 -15.55 -6.75 -33.50
N ASP A 29 -16.27 -5.64 -33.34
CA ASP A 29 -16.93 -5.19 -32.10
C ASP A 29 -15.99 -5.10 -30.88
N PRO A 30 -15.04 -4.13 -30.86
CA PRO A 30 -14.20 -3.90 -29.69
C PRO A 30 -15.07 -3.44 -28.50
N GLN A 31 -15.47 -4.40 -27.68
CA GLN A 31 -16.09 -4.14 -26.40
C GLN A 31 -15.02 -3.66 -25.43
N ALA A 32 -15.05 -2.38 -25.07
CA ALA A 32 -14.28 -1.86 -23.94
C ALA A 32 -14.77 -2.59 -22.68
N ARG A 33 -13.96 -3.53 -22.17
CA ARG A 33 -14.22 -4.10 -20.86
C ARG A 33 -13.87 -3.03 -19.82
N PRO A 34 -14.76 -2.74 -18.86
CA PRO A 34 -14.39 -1.89 -17.73
C PRO A 34 -13.14 -2.49 -17.09
N GLN A 35 -12.05 -1.74 -17.07
CA GLN A 35 -10.89 -2.10 -16.28
C GLN A 35 -11.27 -1.86 -14.82
N ALA A 36 -11.00 -2.83 -13.94
CA ALA A 36 -11.18 -2.61 -12.51
C ALA A 36 -10.32 -1.42 -12.09
N LEU A 37 -10.93 -0.45 -11.40
CA LEU A 37 -10.24 0.77 -10.97
C LEU A 37 -9.11 0.43 -9.99
N ALA A 38 -9.37 -0.51 -9.08
CA ALA A 38 -8.38 -1.14 -8.21
C ALA A 38 -8.09 -2.57 -8.68
N ALA A 39 -6.80 -2.88 -8.85
CA ALA A 39 -6.28 -4.19 -9.20
C ALA A 39 -4.79 -4.26 -8.80
N PRO A 40 -4.26 -5.45 -8.43
CA PRO A 40 -4.94 -6.74 -8.35
C PRO A 40 -5.93 -6.90 -7.19
N ILE A 41 -5.78 -6.14 -6.11
CA ILE A 41 -6.66 -6.23 -4.93
C ILE A 41 -7.86 -5.32 -5.12
N THR A 42 -9.07 -5.83 -4.91
CA THR A 42 -10.31 -5.06 -5.09
C THR A 42 -10.76 -4.37 -3.81
N GLU A 43 -11.60 -3.33 -3.93
CA GLU A 43 -12.20 -2.61 -2.79
C GLU A 43 -12.93 -3.55 -1.82
N LEU A 44 -13.53 -4.64 -2.31
CA LEU A 44 -14.25 -5.61 -1.49
C LEU A 44 -13.34 -6.48 -0.61
N GLN A 45 -12.04 -6.47 -0.88
CA GLN A 45 -11.03 -7.27 -0.16
C GLN A 45 -10.25 -6.42 0.86
N VAL A 46 -10.62 -5.15 1.07
CA VAL A 46 -9.88 -4.26 1.98
C VAL A 46 -9.80 -4.82 3.41
N VAL A 47 -10.90 -5.41 3.91
CA VAL A 47 -10.95 -6.04 5.24
C VAL A 47 -10.02 -7.25 5.35
N ASP A 48 -9.73 -7.94 4.24
CA ASP A 48 -8.85 -9.12 4.22
C ASP A 48 -7.36 -8.74 4.38
N LEU A 49 -7.03 -7.45 4.36
CA LEU A 49 -5.69 -6.92 4.65
C LEU A 49 -5.41 -6.84 6.15
N LEU A 50 -6.45 -6.79 7.00
CA LEU A 50 -6.32 -6.77 8.45
C LEU A 50 -5.76 -8.10 8.97
N SER A 51 -5.09 -8.05 10.11
CA SER A 51 -4.69 -9.27 10.81
C SER A 51 -5.92 -10.05 11.31
N PRO A 52 -5.88 -11.39 11.33
CA PRO A 52 -7.02 -12.22 11.75
C PRO A 52 -7.42 -12.03 13.22
N GLU A 53 -6.56 -11.42 14.04
CA GLU A 53 -6.80 -11.07 15.45
C GLU A 53 -7.77 -9.90 15.64
N VAL A 54 -8.05 -9.13 14.58
CA VAL A 54 -9.02 -8.04 14.62
C VAL A 54 -10.42 -8.61 14.85
N VAL A 55 -10.99 -8.34 16.03
CA VAL A 55 -12.29 -8.88 16.48
C VAL A 55 -13.35 -7.82 16.73
N GLY A 56 -13.09 -6.56 16.38
CA GLY A 56 -14.00 -5.44 16.66
C GLY A 56 -13.63 -4.15 15.91
N GLU A 57 -14.26 -3.05 16.33
CA GLU A 57 -14.00 -1.70 15.82
C GLU A 57 -12.70 -1.12 16.41
N ASP A 58 -12.29 0.04 15.89
CA ASP A 58 -11.11 0.79 16.31
C ASP A 58 -10.98 0.99 17.83
N GLY A 59 -9.74 1.04 18.31
CA GLY A 59 -9.43 1.25 19.71
C GLY A 59 -9.49 2.72 20.14
N ASN A 60 -8.49 3.17 20.90
CA ASN A 60 -8.39 4.58 21.32
C ASN A 60 -7.34 5.28 20.46
N LEU A 61 -7.74 5.55 19.23
CA LEU A 61 -6.84 6.02 18.19
C LEU A 61 -6.19 7.38 18.52
N PHE A 62 -5.03 7.60 17.92
CA PHE A 62 -4.30 8.86 17.89
C PHE A 62 -4.91 9.80 16.83
N VAL A 63 -5.57 10.88 17.27
CA VAL A 63 -6.36 11.78 16.40
C VAL A 63 -5.63 13.05 16.00
N VAL A 64 -4.72 13.54 16.84
CA VAL A 64 -3.91 14.73 16.57
C VAL A 64 -2.46 14.39 16.83
N ALA A 65 -1.57 14.78 15.91
CA ALA A 65 -0.13 14.59 16.05
C ALA A 65 0.60 15.87 15.64
N GLU A 66 1.35 16.45 16.57
CA GLU A 66 2.09 17.70 16.40
C GLU A 66 3.59 17.51 16.63
N PRO A 67 4.47 18.03 15.76
CA PRO A 67 4.16 18.95 14.66
C PRO A 67 3.58 18.24 13.43
N GLN A 68 2.72 18.96 12.69
CA GLN A 68 1.99 18.40 11.54
C GLN A 68 2.90 17.72 10.50
N ARG A 69 4.14 18.18 10.32
CA ARG A 69 5.11 17.57 9.38
C ARG A 69 5.47 16.13 9.75
N CYS A 70 5.34 15.75 11.02
CA CYS A 70 5.59 14.40 11.54
C CYS A 70 4.29 13.64 11.84
N ALA A 71 3.13 14.18 11.48
CA ALA A 71 1.84 13.56 11.81
C ALA A 71 1.66 12.18 11.19
N GLY A 72 2.29 11.91 10.03
CA GLY A 72 2.28 10.58 9.40
C GLY A 72 2.98 9.49 10.20
N LEU A 73 3.69 9.83 11.28
CA LEU A 73 4.36 8.83 12.13
C LEU A 73 3.53 8.40 13.34
N ALA A 74 2.35 8.98 13.53
CA ALA A 74 1.53 8.67 14.72
C ALA A 74 0.02 8.87 14.56
N ARG A 75 -0.48 9.65 13.59
CA ARG A 75 -1.92 9.90 13.51
C ARG A 75 -2.61 8.69 12.86
N GLU A 76 -3.54 8.10 13.59
CA GLU A 76 -4.26 6.87 13.22
C GLU A 76 -5.66 7.16 12.67
N VAL A 77 -6.28 8.28 13.05
CA VAL A 77 -7.49 8.78 12.35
C VAL A 77 -7.08 9.59 11.12
N ASP A 78 -7.68 9.26 9.97
CA ASP A 78 -7.28 9.76 8.66
C ASP A 78 -5.74 9.66 8.48
N PRO A 79 -5.17 8.44 8.53
CA PRO A 79 -3.74 8.24 8.68
C PRO A 79 -2.96 8.80 7.49
N PRO A 80 -2.05 9.79 7.66
CA PRO A 80 -1.45 10.49 6.53
C PRO A 80 -0.69 9.60 5.54
N LEU A 81 -0.04 8.51 5.99
CA LEU A 81 0.69 7.61 5.10
C LEU A 81 -0.26 6.79 4.21
N ILE A 82 -1.45 6.47 4.71
CA ILE A 82 -2.52 5.80 3.98
C ILE A 82 -3.25 6.78 3.06
N GLU A 83 -3.70 7.92 3.60
CA GLU A 83 -4.53 8.88 2.87
C GLU A 83 -3.78 9.58 1.72
N ALA A 84 -2.46 9.70 1.79
CA ALA A 84 -1.65 10.34 0.75
C ALA A 84 -1.84 9.70 -0.64
N GLY A 85 -2.05 8.38 -0.69
CA GLY A 85 -2.27 7.65 -1.94
C GLY A 85 -3.68 7.80 -2.51
N ARG A 86 -4.61 8.44 -1.79
CA ARG A 86 -6.04 8.55 -2.12
C ARG A 86 -6.66 7.17 -2.38
N PRO A 87 -6.78 6.35 -1.32
CA PRO A 87 -7.32 5.01 -1.45
C PRO A 87 -8.76 5.03 -1.99
N VAL A 88 -9.15 3.95 -2.65
CA VAL A 88 -10.54 3.72 -3.06
C VAL A 88 -11.35 3.02 -1.97
N ALA A 89 -10.66 2.32 -1.06
CA ALA A 89 -11.25 1.72 0.12
C ALA A 89 -10.22 1.69 1.26
N THR A 90 -10.69 1.93 2.48
CA THR A 90 -9.91 1.84 3.73
C THR A 90 -10.68 1.00 4.74
N ASP A 91 -9.96 0.38 5.65
CA ASP A 91 -10.54 -0.29 6.83
C ASP A 91 -9.58 -0.14 8.02
N GLY A 92 -10.08 -0.41 9.22
CA GLY A 92 -9.35 -0.25 10.47
C GLY A 92 -9.68 -1.36 11.46
N GLY A 93 -8.76 -1.63 12.38
CA GLY A 93 -8.97 -2.68 13.36
C GLY A 93 -8.11 -2.55 14.60
N HIS A 94 -8.64 -3.05 15.71
CA HIS A 94 -7.95 -3.10 16.99
C HIS A 94 -7.86 -4.53 17.52
N TRP A 95 -6.71 -4.86 18.10
CA TRP A 95 -6.56 -6.06 18.91
C TRP A 95 -5.49 -5.89 20.00
N THR A 96 -5.40 -6.88 20.90
CA THR A 96 -4.46 -6.87 22.02
C THR A 96 -3.64 -8.17 21.99
N SER A 97 -2.34 -8.08 22.28
CA SER A 97 -1.49 -9.27 22.39
C SER A 97 -2.04 -10.27 23.41
N GLU A 98 -1.77 -11.56 23.23
CA GLU A 98 -2.29 -12.63 24.11
C GLU A 98 -1.95 -12.42 25.60
N ASP A 99 -0.79 -11.82 25.88
CA ASP A 99 -0.32 -11.49 27.23
C ASP A 99 -0.87 -10.17 27.78
N GLY A 100 -1.70 -9.45 27.01
CA GLY A 100 -2.34 -8.19 27.38
C GLY A 100 -1.39 -7.00 27.49
N ARG A 101 -0.14 -7.13 27.03
CA ARG A 101 0.89 -6.08 27.21
C ARG A 101 0.90 -5.03 26.12
N PHE A 102 0.41 -5.37 24.93
CA PHE A 102 0.45 -4.51 23.76
C PHE A 102 -0.94 -4.33 23.17
N TYR A 103 -1.23 -3.10 22.78
CA TYR A 103 -2.43 -2.67 22.07
C TYR A 103 -2.03 -2.36 20.63
N ILE A 104 -2.71 -2.98 19.68
CA ILE A 104 -2.37 -2.92 18.27
C ILE A 104 -3.53 -2.27 17.52
N GLU A 105 -3.22 -1.19 16.80
CA GLU A 105 -4.12 -0.52 15.87
C GLU A 105 -3.60 -0.77 14.44
N GLU A 106 -4.49 -1.17 13.54
CA GLU A 106 -4.19 -1.41 12.13
C GLU A 106 -5.04 -0.50 11.24
N MET A 107 -4.41 0.09 10.23
CA MET A 107 -5.09 0.86 9.20
C MET A 107 -4.65 0.34 7.84
N VAL A 108 -5.62 -0.04 7.01
CA VAL A 108 -5.37 -0.71 5.73
C VAL A 108 -6.05 0.02 4.60
N ALA A 109 -5.47 -0.10 3.40
CA ALA A 109 -5.98 0.57 2.23
C ALA A 109 -5.77 -0.21 0.93
N VAL A 110 -6.76 -0.08 0.04
CA VAL A 110 -6.70 -0.46 -1.36
C VAL A 110 -6.75 0.80 -2.22
N TYR A 111 -5.86 0.87 -3.20
CA TYR A 111 -5.67 1.99 -4.11
C TYR A 111 -6.03 1.62 -5.55
N LEU A 112 -6.02 2.63 -6.41
CA LEU A 112 -6.12 2.44 -7.86
C LEU A 112 -4.97 1.56 -8.38
N SER A 113 -5.21 0.93 -9.54
CA SER A 113 -4.27 -0.01 -10.17
C SER A 113 -2.91 0.58 -10.57
N ASP A 114 -2.78 1.91 -10.61
CA ASP A 114 -1.53 2.62 -10.91
C ASP A 114 -0.80 3.14 -9.65
N PHE A 115 -1.19 2.69 -8.47
CA PHE A 115 -0.54 3.05 -7.21
C PHE A 115 0.96 2.71 -7.21
N ASP A 116 1.79 3.70 -6.88
CA ASP A 116 3.24 3.55 -6.74
C ASP A 116 3.60 3.14 -5.30
N ALA A 117 3.52 1.85 -5.01
CA ALA A 117 3.85 1.30 -3.70
C ALA A 117 5.30 1.60 -3.28
N GLU A 118 6.25 1.56 -4.21
CA GLU A 118 7.65 1.92 -3.92
C GLU A 118 7.77 3.42 -3.59
N GLY A 119 7.02 4.27 -4.28
CA GLY A 119 6.90 5.70 -3.99
C GLY A 119 6.35 5.97 -2.61
N ALA A 120 5.31 5.25 -2.21
CA ALA A 120 4.74 5.34 -0.87
C ALA A 120 5.80 4.97 0.20
N LEU A 121 6.54 3.87 0.01
CA LEU A 121 7.63 3.47 0.91
C LEU A 121 8.76 4.50 0.98
N ARG A 122 9.16 5.08 -0.17
CA ARG A 122 10.15 6.16 -0.21
C ARG A 122 9.68 7.39 0.57
N SER A 123 8.40 7.76 0.43
CA SER A 123 7.79 8.89 1.14
C SER A 123 7.72 8.66 2.65
N ALA A 124 7.30 7.46 3.08
CA ALA A 124 7.28 7.07 4.48
C ALA A 124 8.69 7.12 5.08
N ARG A 125 9.69 6.56 4.38
CA ARG A 125 11.09 6.60 4.84
C ARG A 125 11.64 8.01 4.95
N ALA A 126 11.37 8.88 3.97
CA ALA A 126 11.75 10.28 4.03
C ALA A 126 11.11 11.01 5.23
N THR A 127 9.86 10.68 5.55
CA THR A 127 9.14 11.25 6.71
C THR A 127 9.76 10.78 8.02
N VAL A 128 10.09 9.49 8.14
CA VAL A 128 10.84 8.97 9.30
C VAL A 128 12.17 9.70 9.43
N ASP A 129 12.98 9.73 8.36
CA ASP A 129 14.31 10.35 8.35
C ASP A 129 14.28 11.83 8.76
N GLU A 130 13.28 12.60 8.30
CA GLU A 130 13.11 14.01 8.67
C GLU A 130 12.76 14.20 10.15
N CYS A 131 12.00 13.26 10.73
CA CYS A 131 11.44 13.38 12.07
C CYS A 131 12.27 12.67 13.15
N LEU A 132 13.28 11.87 12.80
CA LEU A 132 14.15 11.20 13.76
C LEU A 132 14.75 12.17 14.80
N GLY A 133 14.67 11.79 16.08
CA GLY A 133 15.13 12.58 17.22
C GLY A 133 14.27 13.80 17.56
N SER A 134 13.18 14.04 16.82
CA SER A 134 12.23 15.11 17.13
C SER A 134 11.19 14.67 18.16
N ARG A 135 10.54 15.65 18.79
CA ARG A 135 9.38 15.42 19.65
C ARG A 135 8.09 15.45 18.86
N LEU A 136 7.20 14.51 19.16
CA LEU A 136 5.88 14.34 18.58
C LEU A 136 4.85 14.24 19.71
N SER A 137 4.02 15.27 19.88
CA SER A 137 2.90 15.29 20.82
C SER A 137 1.67 14.69 20.13
N VAL A 138 1.05 13.70 20.76
CA VAL A 138 -0.08 12.96 20.21
C VAL A 138 -1.25 13.02 21.16
N THR A 139 -2.44 13.38 20.65
CA THR A 139 -3.70 13.34 21.41
C THR A 139 -4.58 12.20 20.92
N THR A 140 -5.10 11.40 21.85
CA THR A 140 -5.99 10.28 21.52
C THR A 140 -7.46 10.70 21.46
N MET A 141 -8.34 9.82 20.96
CA MET A 141 -9.81 10.01 20.94
C MET A 141 -10.43 10.26 22.33
N ARG A 142 -9.71 9.96 23.41
CA ARG A 142 -10.12 10.13 24.81
C ARG A 142 -9.33 11.25 25.51
N ASP A 143 -8.84 12.22 24.74
CA ASP A 143 -8.14 13.42 25.21
C ASP A 143 -6.88 13.15 26.05
N ARG A 144 -6.28 11.95 25.92
CA ARG A 144 -4.97 11.66 26.52
C ARG A 144 -3.88 12.21 25.61
N VAL A 145 -2.86 12.80 26.20
CA VAL A 145 -1.71 13.35 25.48
C VAL A 145 -0.46 12.55 25.83
N TYR A 146 0.28 12.12 24.81
CA TYR A 146 1.59 11.51 24.94
C TYR A 146 2.62 12.34 24.19
N ASP A 147 3.76 12.60 24.83
CA ASP A 147 4.92 13.23 24.20
C ASP A 147 5.95 12.16 23.87
N PHE A 148 6.10 11.86 22.59
CA PHE A 148 7.07 10.89 22.10
C PHE A 148 8.34 11.55 21.57
N GLU A 149 9.45 10.84 21.69
CA GLU A 149 10.61 11.02 20.83
C GLU A 149 10.54 10.01 19.68
N VAL A 150 10.73 10.50 18.45
CA VAL A 150 10.81 9.64 17.27
C VAL A 150 12.18 8.98 17.23
N ALA A 151 12.21 7.65 17.21
CA ALA A 151 13.40 6.84 17.23
C ALA A 151 13.47 5.89 16.02
N PRO A 152 14.67 5.41 15.66
CA PRO A 152 14.82 4.36 14.66
C PRO A 152 14.05 3.10 15.07
N GLY A 153 13.35 2.49 14.12
CA GLY A 153 12.70 1.20 14.30
C GLY A 153 13.66 0.03 14.13
N ALA A 154 13.13 -1.19 14.29
CA ALA A 154 13.83 -2.41 13.89
C ALA A 154 14.06 -2.46 12.37
N GLU A 155 14.98 -3.30 11.93
CA GLU A 155 15.09 -3.65 10.52
C GLU A 155 13.90 -4.52 10.11
N GLY A 156 13.18 -4.09 9.07
CA GLY A 156 12.01 -4.80 8.54
C GLY A 156 12.32 -5.51 7.21
N PRO A 157 11.39 -6.34 6.70
CA PRO A 157 11.52 -6.95 5.39
C PRO A 157 11.52 -5.91 4.25
N ASP A 158 12.01 -6.31 3.08
CA ASP A 158 11.82 -5.53 1.85
C ASP A 158 10.33 -5.24 1.63
N GLY A 159 10.00 -4.00 1.24
CA GLY A 159 8.61 -3.56 1.15
C GLY A 159 8.04 -2.96 2.44
N SER A 160 8.88 -2.66 3.43
CA SER A 160 8.46 -2.05 4.69
C SER A 160 9.32 -0.85 5.14
N VAL A 161 8.73 -0.01 6.00
CA VAL A 161 9.39 1.07 6.75
C VAL A 161 8.93 0.97 8.20
N LEU A 162 9.87 0.87 9.13
CA LEU A 162 9.58 0.72 10.56
C LEU A 162 10.19 1.89 11.33
N TRP A 163 9.47 2.36 12.35
CA TRP A 163 9.94 3.41 13.25
C TRP A 163 9.37 3.22 14.64
N SER A 164 9.93 3.96 15.59
CA SER A 164 9.54 3.85 16.99
C SER A 164 9.17 5.21 17.55
N LEU A 165 8.17 5.23 18.41
CA LEU A 165 7.81 6.36 19.26
C LEU A 165 8.12 5.97 20.70
N ARG A 166 8.90 6.79 21.39
CA ARG A 166 9.38 6.50 22.74
C ARG A 166 8.92 7.55 23.72
N ALA A 167 8.23 7.13 24.77
CA ALA A 167 7.93 7.94 25.93
C ALA A 167 8.25 7.17 27.22
N VAL A 168 8.10 7.84 28.35
CA VAL A 168 8.51 7.28 29.66
C VAL A 168 7.71 6.04 30.07
N ASP A 169 6.42 6.01 29.74
CA ASP A 169 5.45 5.02 30.22
C ASP A 169 4.52 4.48 29.12
N TRP A 170 4.69 4.95 27.89
CA TRP A 170 3.95 4.50 26.72
C TRP A 170 4.89 4.53 25.52
N ASN A 171 5.10 3.38 24.89
CA ASN A 171 6.04 3.22 23.80
C ASN A 171 5.33 2.54 22.66
N CYS A 172 5.54 3.03 21.44
CA CYS A 172 4.95 2.46 20.25
C CYS A 172 6.02 2.03 19.25
N ASP A 173 5.88 0.83 18.72
CA ASP A 173 6.63 0.33 17.58
C ASP A 173 5.67 0.27 16.39
N ASN A 174 6.06 0.91 15.28
CA ASN A 174 5.18 1.14 14.14
C ASN A 174 5.80 0.58 12.88
N LEU A 175 4.94 0.26 11.91
CA LEU A 175 5.33 -0.19 10.59
C LEU A 175 4.39 0.36 9.53
N PHE A 176 4.95 0.55 8.35
CA PHE A 176 4.21 0.81 7.11
C PHE A 176 4.71 -0.16 6.04
N VAL A 177 3.78 -0.89 5.42
CA VAL A 177 4.02 -1.84 4.35
C VAL A 177 3.20 -1.41 3.14
N ALA A 178 3.80 -1.48 1.95
CA ALA A 178 3.08 -1.25 0.71
C ALA A 178 3.59 -2.18 -0.39
N ALA A 179 2.66 -2.78 -1.13
CA ALA A 179 2.95 -3.60 -2.31
C ALA A 179 1.72 -3.66 -3.22
N TYR A 180 1.94 -3.89 -4.51
CA TYR A 180 0.87 -3.89 -5.52
C TYR A 180 0.04 -2.60 -5.43
N ASN A 181 -1.28 -2.70 -5.24
CA ASN A 181 -2.19 -1.58 -5.04
C ASN A 181 -2.74 -1.51 -3.59
N ALA A 182 -1.97 -1.93 -2.59
CA ALA A 182 -2.38 -1.91 -1.19
C ALA A 182 -1.28 -1.42 -0.25
N ALA A 183 -1.71 -0.93 0.92
CA ALA A 183 -0.83 -0.56 2.03
C ALA A 183 -1.45 -0.91 3.38
N VAL A 184 -0.60 -1.14 4.36
CA VAL A 184 -0.93 -1.48 5.75
C VAL A 184 -0.03 -0.67 6.66
N GLU A 185 -0.64 0.07 7.59
CA GLU A 185 0.02 0.76 8.70
C GLU A 185 -0.40 0.08 10.00
N ILE A 186 0.56 -0.23 10.88
CA ILE A 186 0.28 -0.84 12.17
C ILE A 186 1.06 -0.10 13.26
N THR A 187 0.34 0.28 14.31
CA THR A 187 0.90 0.84 15.54
C THR A 187 0.77 -0.19 16.66
N THR A 188 1.88 -0.52 17.32
CA THR A 188 1.86 -1.43 18.49
C THR A 188 2.35 -0.67 19.72
N CYS A 189 1.48 -0.41 20.69
CA CYS A 189 1.82 0.36 21.88
C CYS A 189 1.74 -0.46 23.17
N GLY A 190 2.66 -0.18 24.10
CA GLY A 190 2.65 -0.79 25.44
C GLY A 190 3.47 0.02 26.44
N ALA A 191 3.42 -0.39 27.71
CA ALA A 191 4.19 0.28 28.77
C ALA A 191 5.71 0.14 28.58
N ALA A 192 6.14 -0.94 27.94
CA ALA A 192 7.52 -1.18 27.55
C ALA A 192 7.60 -1.39 26.03
N PRO A 193 8.71 -1.01 25.38
CA PRO A 193 8.91 -1.26 23.95
C PRO A 193 9.16 -2.75 23.66
N GLY A 194 9.15 -3.11 22.38
CA GLY A 194 9.68 -4.40 21.92
C GLY A 194 8.62 -5.41 21.48
N PHE A 195 7.51 -4.96 20.91
CA PHE A 195 6.67 -5.85 20.10
C PHE A 195 7.42 -6.24 18.83
N ASP A 196 7.23 -7.47 18.33
CA ASP A 196 7.89 -7.93 17.10
C ASP A 196 7.19 -7.39 15.85
N VAL A 197 7.41 -6.09 15.59
CA VAL A 197 6.85 -5.40 14.41
C VAL A 197 7.48 -5.84 13.09
N ALA A 198 8.67 -6.46 13.11
CA ALA A 198 9.28 -7.00 11.91
C ALA A 198 8.52 -8.25 11.42
N ALA A 199 8.11 -9.12 12.34
CA ALA A 199 7.22 -10.23 12.04
C ALA A 199 5.85 -9.75 11.51
N LEU A 200 5.23 -8.76 12.16
CA LEU A 200 3.97 -8.19 11.67
C LEU A 200 4.10 -7.59 10.26
N ALA A 201 5.21 -6.91 9.97
CA ALA A 201 5.44 -6.36 8.64
C ALA A 201 5.56 -7.47 7.58
N ALA A 202 6.22 -8.58 7.92
CA ALA A 202 6.32 -9.74 7.03
C ALA A 202 4.95 -10.39 6.80
N ASP A 203 4.15 -10.53 7.86
CA ASP A 203 2.81 -11.10 7.79
C ASP A 203 1.85 -10.22 6.97
N ALA A 204 1.88 -8.89 7.16
CA ALA A 204 1.10 -7.95 6.38
C ALA A 204 1.47 -7.99 4.89
N LEU A 205 2.77 -8.07 4.58
CA LEU A 205 3.24 -8.21 3.21
C LEU A 205 2.78 -9.52 2.56
N GLU A 206 2.78 -10.61 3.32
CA GLU A 206 2.26 -11.90 2.86
C GLU A 206 0.74 -11.85 2.63
N ARG A 207 -0.03 -11.16 3.48
CA ARG A 207 -1.47 -10.93 3.24
C ARG A 207 -1.70 -10.21 1.92
N ILE A 208 -0.98 -9.10 1.67
CA ILE A 208 -1.05 -8.35 0.41
C ILE A 208 -0.73 -9.26 -0.78
N ARG A 209 0.37 -10.03 -0.72
CA ARG A 209 0.79 -10.94 -1.79
C ARG A 209 -0.27 -12.00 -2.09
N ARG A 210 -0.80 -12.66 -1.07
CA ARG A 210 -1.84 -13.68 -1.23
C ARG A 210 -3.07 -13.10 -1.92
N LEU A 211 -3.55 -11.92 -1.48
CA LEU A 211 -4.71 -11.28 -2.10
C LEU A 211 -4.44 -10.90 -3.57
N ALA A 212 -3.25 -10.36 -3.85
CA ALA A 212 -2.86 -10.06 -5.23
C ALA A 212 -2.84 -11.32 -6.11
N ASP A 213 -2.29 -12.43 -5.59
CA ASP A 213 -2.17 -13.70 -6.31
C ASP A 213 -3.52 -14.42 -6.52
N THR A 214 -4.54 -14.15 -5.69
CA THR A 214 -5.89 -14.74 -5.90
C THR A 214 -6.63 -14.20 -7.13
N THR A 215 -6.08 -13.19 -7.80
CA THR A 215 -6.70 -12.53 -8.96
C THR A 215 -5.97 -12.74 -10.28
N ALA A 216 -4.83 -13.47 -10.26
CA ALA A 216 -4.02 -13.81 -11.44
C ALA A 216 -4.55 -15.01 -12.24
#